data_AF-A0A098ELT0-F1
#
_entry.id   AF-A0A098ELT0-F1
#
_cell.length_a   1.000
_cell.length_b   1.000
_cell.length_c   1.000
_cell.angle_alpha   90.00
_cell.angle_beta   90.00
_cell.angle_gamma   90.00
#
_symmetry.space_group_name_H-M   'P 1'
#
loop_
_entity.id
_entity.type
_entity.pdbx_description
1 polymer ?
#
loop_
_entity_poly.entity_id
_entity_poly.type
_entity_poly.pdbx_seq_one_letter_code
_entity_poly.pdbx_strand_id
1 'polypeptide(L)'
;MNIRKALPEDAEKLIDLMKHVEQSGLMLFEPGERNTHPEHFSKRIEALGEDSAIFLAEDARSLVGYLFAMGEGVKRKRHSASIA
;
A
#
# COMPACT_ATOMS: atom_id res chain seq x y z
N MET A 1 -9.11 -13.84 8.86
CA MET A 1 -8.07 -13.26 8.00
C MET A 1 -8.36 -13.51 6.52
N ASN A 2 -8.51 -12.44 5.73
CA ASN A 2 -8.72 -12.45 4.28
C ASN A 2 -7.67 -11.55 3.61
N ILE A 3 -7.18 -11.91 2.41
CA ILE A 3 -6.26 -11.08 1.63
C ILE A 3 -6.92 -10.71 0.31
N ARG A 4 -7.00 -9.41 0.01
CA ARG A 4 -7.61 -8.90 -1.22
C ARG A 4 -6.82 -7.74 -1.81
N LYS A 5 -7.10 -7.40 -3.08
CA LYS A 5 -6.58 -6.17 -3.68
C LYS A 5 -7.25 -4.95 -3.03
N ALA A 6 -6.49 -3.87 -2.89
CA ALA A 6 -7.01 -2.57 -2.46
C ALA A 6 -7.93 -1.98 -3.53
N LEU A 7 -8.98 -1.31 -3.07
CA LEU A 7 -9.87 -0.47 -3.87
C LEU A 7 -9.65 1.00 -3.50
N PRO A 8 -10.05 1.96 -4.36
CA PRO A 8 -9.89 3.39 -4.06
C PRO A 8 -10.56 3.82 -2.74
N GLU A 9 -11.61 3.11 -2.32
CA GLU A 9 -12.34 3.30 -1.07
C GLU A 9 -11.52 2.93 0.19
N ASP A 10 -10.48 2.11 0.04
CA ASP A 10 -9.61 1.71 1.15
C ASP A 10 -8.56 2.76 1.51
N ALA A 11 -8.44 3.83 0.70
CA ALA A 11 -7.36 4.81 0.81
C ALA A 11 -7.22 5.38 2.23
N GLU A 12 -8.33 5.77 2.86
CA GLU A 12 -8.32 6.33 4.22
C GLU A 12 -7.83 5.30 5.25
N LYS A 13 -8.44 4.11 5.29
CA LYS A 13 -8.06 3.05 6.23
C LYS A 13 -6.61 2.59 6.04
N LEU A 14 -6.13 2.55 4.80
CA LEU A 14 -4.75 2.19 4.49
C LEU A 14 -3.78 3.28 4.95
N ILE A 15 -4.09 4.57 4.74
CA ILE A 15 -3.28 5.68 5.25
C ILE A 15 -3.16 5.62 6.77
N ASP A 16 -4.27 5.36 7.48
CA ASP A 16 -4.26 5.27 8.93
C ASP A 16 -3.42 4.09 9.43
N LEU A 17 -3.52 2.94 8.78
CA LEU A 17 -2.66 1.79 9.08
C LEU A 17 -1.18 2.11 8.81
N MET A 18 -0.85 2.76 7.70
CA MET A 18 0.52 3.17 7.39
C MET A 18 1.09 4.11 8.46
N LYS A 19 0.32 5.13 8.88
CA LYS A 19 0.70 6.05 9.97
C LYS A 19 0.94 5.32 11.29
N HIS A 20 0.12 4.32 11.60
CA HIS A 20 0.29 3.50 12.80
C HIS A 20 1.59 2.69 12.74
N VAL A 21 1.87 2.03 11.61
CA VAL A 21 3.07 1.20 11.47
C VAL A 21 4.35 2.05 11.43
N GLU A 22 4.31 3.27 10.90
CA GLU A 22 5.42 4.23 10.95
C GLU A 22 5.86 4.55 12.39
N GLN A 23 4.97 4.48 13.38
CA GLN A 23 5.32 4.68 14.80
C GLN A 23 6.29 3.63 15.34
N SER A 24 6.47 2.51 14.64
CA SER A 24 7.45 1.48 15.04
C SER A 24 8.90 1.92 14.85
N GLY A 25 9.16 2.94 14.02
CA GLY A 25 10.52 3.36 13.66
C GLY A 25 11.27 2.36 12.76
N LEU A 26 10.58 1.34 12.23
CA LEU A 26 11.16 0.32 11.34
C LEU A 26 10.87 0.58 9.86
N MET A 27 10.08 1.61 9.56
CA MET A 27 9.65 1.96 8.21
C MET A 27 10.58 2.99 7.58
N LEU A 28 10.50 3.11 6.25
CA LEU A 28 11.32 4.06 5.48
C LEU A 28 11.04 5.53 5.86
N PHE A 29 9.79 5.84 6.21
CA PHE A 29 9.36 7.20 6.58
C PHE A 29 9.24 7.30 8.10
N GLU A 30 9.63 8.45 8.61
CA GLU A 30 9.43 8.79 10.01
C GLU A 30 7.95 9.10 10.31
N PRO A 31 7.51 8.94 11.57
CA PRO A 31 6.20 9.39 12.04
C PRO A 31 5.83 10.81 11.57
N GLY A 32 4.82 10.91 10.72
CA GLY A 32 4.30 12.20 10.23
C GLY A 32 5.05 12.81 9.05
N GLU A 33 6.10 12.16 8.55
CA GLU A 33 6.84 12.61 7.36
C GLU A 33 6.01 12.48 6.08
N ARG A 34 5.17 11.43 5.99
CA ARG A 34 4.26 11.25 4.86
C ARG A 34 3.10 12.25 4.93
N ASN A 35 3.12 13.21 4.01
CA ASN A 35 1.97 14.09 3.76
C ASN A 35 1.09 13.52 2.64
N THR A 36 0.36 12.44 2.94
CA THR A 36 -0.51 11.75 1.96
C THR A 36 -1.99 12.07 2.25
N HIS A 37 -2.68 12.68 1.28
CA HIS A 37 -4.11 12.97 1.39
C HIS A 37 -4.95 11.81 0.84
N PRO A 38 -6.06 11.41 1.51
CA PRO A 38 -6.90 10.29 1.07
C PRO A 38 -7.36 10.39 -0.39
N GLU A 39 -7.78 11.58 -0.84
CA GLU A 39 -8.23 11.79 -2.22
C GLU A 39 -7.13 11.54 -3.27
N HIS A 40 -5.92 12.03 -3.02
CA HIS A 40 -4.79 11.82 -3.93
C HIS A 40 -4.35 10.36 -3.94
N PHE A 41 -4.39 9.71 -2.78
CA PHE A 41 -4.02 8.32 -2.65
C PHE A 41 -5.06 7.37 -3.26
N SER A 42 -6.34 7.69 -3.12
CA SER A 42 -7.45 6.99 -3.79
C SER A 42 -7.28 6.99 -5.30
N LYS A 43 -7.00 8.15 -5.90
CA LYS A 43 -6.66 8.27 -7.34
C LYS A 43 -5.42 7.47 -7.71
N ARG A 44 -4.43 7.38 -6.82
CA ARG A 44 -3.23 6.58 -7.06
C ARG A 44 -3.52 5.07 -7.04
N ILE A 45 -4.41 4.61 -6.18
CA ILE A 45 -4.88 3.21 -6.15
C ILE A 45 -5.62 2.90 -7.45
N GLU A 46 -6.51 3.79 -7.90
CA GLU A 46 -7.25 3.65 -9.16
C GLU A 46 -6.31 3.62 -10.38
N ALA A 47 -5.25 4.42 -10.37
CA ALA A 47 -4.28 4.53 -11.47
C ALA A 47 -3.22 3.41 -11.48
N LEU A 48 -3.31 2.38 -10.63
CA LEU A 48 -2.38 1.25 -10.67
C LEU A 48 -2.51 0.49 -12.00
N GLY A 49 -1.39 0.38 -12.72
CA GLY A 49 -1.31 -0.44 -13.93
C GLY A 49 -1.34 -1.94 -13.63
N GLU A 50 -1.50 -2.76 -14.67
CA GLU A 50 -1.61 -4.22 -14.55
C GLU A 50 -0.42 -4.89 -13.85
N ASP A 51 0.77 -4.32 -13.98
CA ASP A 51 2.02 -4.81 -13.37
C ASP A 51 2.19 -4.36 -11.90
N SER A 52 1.20 -3.68 -11.31
CA SER A 52 1.24 -3.21 -9.93
C SER A 52 -0.02 -3.61 -9.18
N ALA A 53 0.13 -3.87 -7.89
CA ALA A 53 -0.99 -4.17 -7.01
C ALA A 53 -0.68 -3.77 -5.57
N ILE A 54 -1.70 -3.36 -4.85
CA ILE A 54 -1.66 -3.23 -3.40
C ILE A 54 -2.55 -4.33 -2.84
N PHE A 55 -2.00 -5.14 -1.94
CA PHE A 55 -2.75 -6.16 -1.22
C PHE A 55 -2.98 -5.72 0.22
N LEU A 56 -4.16 -6.03 0.72
CA LEU A 56 -4.62 -5.73 2.06
C LEU A 56 -4.94 -7.03 2.79
N ALA A 57 -4.49 -7.13 4.04
CA ALA A 57 -4.90 -8.18 4.96
C ALA A 57 -5.99 -7.63 5.89
N GLU A 58 -7.14 -8.29 5.89
CA GLU A 58 -8.29 -7.97 6.74
C GLU A 58 -8.54 -9.06 7.78
N ASP A 59 -8.74 -8.65 9.03
CA ASP A 59 -9.24 -9.53 10.08
C ASP A 59 -10.35 -8.85 10.87
N ALA A 60 -11.47 -9.55 11.09
CA ALA A 60 -12.66 -9.03 11.77
C ALA A 60 -13.12 -7.62 11.31
N ARG A 61 -12.99 -7.30 10.00
CA ARG A 61 -13.29 -6.00 9.35
C ARG A 61 -12.29 -4.87 9.59
N SER A 62 -11.15 -5.18 10.22
CA SER A 62 -10.03 -4.26 10.41
C SER A 62 -8.91 -4.58 9.43
N LEU A 63 -8.27 -3.55 8.88
CA LEU A 63 -7.01 -3.71 8.14
C LEU A 63 -5.89 -4.00 9.14
N VAL A 64 -5.20 -5.12 8.97
CA VAL A 64 -4.11 -5.58 9.86
C VAL A 64 -2.77 -5.68 9.15
N GLY A 65 -2.74 -5.48 7.83
CA GLY A 65 -1.49 -5.49 7.06
C GLY A 65 -1.70 -5.04 5.62
N TYR A 66 -0.59 -4.68 4.96
CA TYR A 66 -0.58 -4.29 3.56
C TYR A 66 0.72 -4.73 2.88
N LEU A 67 0.67 -4.88 1.55
CA LEU A 67 1.84 -5.12 0.69
C LEU A 67 1.70 -4.29 -0.59
N PHE A 68 2.73 -3.51 -0.90
CA PHE A 68 2.83 -2.80 -2.18
C PHE A 68 3.71 -3.61 -3.14
N ALA A 69 3.13 -4.08 -4.22
CA ALA A 69 3.85 -4.63 -5.37
C ALA A 69 3.83 -3.59 -6.49
N MET A 70 4.94 -2.89 -6.70
CA MET A 70 5.05 -1.87 -7.73
C MET A 70 5.87 -2.40 -8.90
N GLY A 71 5.27 -2.46 -10.07
CA GLY A 71 5.96 -2.81 -11.31
C GLY A 71 6.94 -1.71 -11.72
N GLU A 72 8.10 -2.10 -12.24
CA GLU A 72 9.05 -1.17 -12.88
C GLU A 72 8.77 -1.09 -14.40
N GLY A 73 8.92 0.10 -15.00
CA GLY A 73 8.81 0.28 -16.45
C GLY A 73 9.96 -0.34 -17.27
N VAL A 74 10.96 -0.92 -16.60
CA VAL A 74 12.13 -1.53 -17.24
C VAL A 74 11.81 -2.98 -17.61
N LYS A 75 11.65 -3.25 -18.91
CA LYS A 75 11.29 -4.58 -19.45
C LYS A 75 12.12 -5.74 -18.89
N ARG A 76 13.40 -5.53 -18.55
CA ARG A 76 14.30 -6.56 -18.00
C ARG A 76 13.90 -7.05 -16.60
N LYS A 77 13.13 -6.27 -15.84
CA LYS A 77 12.71 -6.57 -14.45
C LYS A 77 11.21 -6.89 -14.30
N ARG A 78 10.48 -7.05 -15.40
CA ARG A 78 9.02 -7.27 -15.39
C ARG A 78 8.55 -8.45 -14.52
N HIS A 79 9.40 -9.45 -14.31
CA HIS A 79 9.07 -10.67 -13.55
C HIS A 79 9.76 -10.75 -12.18
N SER A 80 10.39 -9.67 -11.72
CA SER A 80 11.13 -9.64 -10.47
C SER A 80 10.41 -8.77 -9.45
N ALA A 81 9.91 -9.39 -8.38
CA ALA A 81 9.53 -8.69 -7.16
C ALA A 81 10.53 -9.07 -6.07
N SER A 82 11.15 -8.08 -5.44
CA SER A 82 12.04 -8.29 -4.30
C SER A 82 11.28 -7.98 -3.02
N ILE A 83 11.35 -8.90 -2.05
CA ILE A 83 10.88 -8.68 -0.69
C ILE A 83 12.15 -8.48 0.15
N ALA A 84 12.29 -7.30 0.75
CA ALA A 84 13.38 -6.98 1.68
C ALA A 84 12.88 -7.13 3.11
#